data_AF-A0A8T4MNP8-F1
#
_entry.id   AF-A0A8T4MNP8-F1
#
_cell.length_a   1.000
_cell.length_b   1.000
_cell.length_c   1.000
_cell.angle_alpha   90.00
_cell.angle_beta   90.00
_cell.angle_gamma   90.00
#
_symmetry.space_group_name_H-M   'P 1'
#
loop_
_entity.id
_entity.type
_entity.pdbx_description
1 polymer ?
#
loop_
_entity_poly.entity_id
_entity_poly.type
_entity_poly.pdbx_seq_one_letter_code
_entity_poly.pdbx_strand_id
1 'polypeptide(L)'
;MDFNECIKKRIAKEVKEDKELIASLIKTSQNKFDSEKKLELSEVTSSSKISLLYDSLRELLEALAIKNGYKIYNHECYTYFLKEILNESIKGDEFDELRKIRNSINYYAKDISVEEAKDVLKRIIKLRKGILNLLLKMKRAFIVHRWDGTPKNDWYPWLKRELEKKGFKVEVPAMPNTSEPKINDWVNHLKKVVGKLDNETYFIGHSIGCQTIMRFLEKETYNNKLGNVVFVAGWFKLDNLESEEAKATANPWINTPIDFNKIKQKISKLTL
;
A
#
# COMPACT_ATOMS: atom_id res chain seq x y z
N MET A 1 24.04 10.42 0.33
CA MET A 1 23.70 9.13 0.95
C MET A 1 22.47 8.58 0.24
N ASP A 2 22.31 7.26 0.19
CA ASP A 2 21.11 6.57 -0.33
C ASP A 2 20.69 5.46 0.65
N PHE A 3 19.54 4.81 0.44
CA PHE A 3 19.06 3.81 1.39
C PHE A 3 19.94 2.54 1.39
N ASN A 4 20.56 2.19 0.25
CA ASN A 4 21.51 1.08 0.18
C ASN A 4 22.77 1.35 1.02
N GLU A 5 23.24 2.59 1.05
CA GLU A 5 24.34 3.04 1.89
C GLU A 5 23.96 2.97 3.37
N CYS A 6 22.72 3.33 3.73
CA CYS A 6 22.19 3.13 5.08
C CYS A 6 22.27 1.65 5.51
N ILE A 7 21.92 0.71 4.63
CA ILE A 7 22.03 -0.73 4.89
C ILE A 7 23.50 -1.17 5.01
N LYS A 8 24.36 -0.78 4.06
CA LYS A 8 25.80 -1.12 4.07
C LYS A 8 26.50 -0.63 5.34
N LYS A 9 26.17 0.58 5.80
CA LYS A 9 26.69 1.17 7.05
C LYS A 9 26.02 0.64 8.31
N ARG A 10 25.07 -0.31 8.20
CA ARG A 10 24.27 -0.89 9.30
C ARG A 10 23.45 0.15 10.08
N ILE A 11 23.16 1.28 9.45
CA ILE A 11 22.29 2.34 9.96
C ILE A 11 20.82 1.99 9.72
N ALA A 12 20.56 1.18 8.70
CA ALA A 12 19.33 0.42 8.53
C ALA A 12 19.65 -1.07 8.53
N LYS A 13 18.71 -1.91 8.97
CA LYS A 13 18.80 -3.37 8.93
C LYS A 13 17.48 -3.97 8.51
N GLU A 14 17.54 -5.05 7.74
CA GLU A 14 16.36 -5.87 7.46
C GLU A 14 15.92 -6.61 8.73
N VAL A 15 14.62 -6.60 9.00
CA VAL A 15 14.00 -7.24 10.16
C VAL A 15 12.67 -7.87 9.77
N LYS A 16 12.20 -8.83 10.57
CA LYS A 16 10.82 -9.32 10.45
C LYS A 16 9.86 -8.27 11.00
N GLU A 17 8.63 -8.28 10.47
CA GLU A 17 7.54 -7.45 11.01
C GLU A 17 7.26 -7.86 12.46
N ASP A 18 7.27 -6.87 13.36
CA ASP A 18 6.92 -7.02 14.78
C ASP A 18 5.65 -6.21 15.08
N LYS A 19 4.51 -6.90 15.11
CA LYS A 19 3.19 -6.27 15.28
C LYS A 19 3.00 -5.65 16.66
N GLU A 20 3.61 -6.23 17.69
CA GLU A 20 3.52 -5.71 19.07
C GLU A 20 4.31 -4.41 19.19
N LEU A 21 5.54 -4.40 18.65
CA LEU A 21 6.35 -3.19 18.61
C LEU A 21 5.69 -2.09 17.77
N ILE A 22 5.13 -2.41 16.60
CA ILE A 22 4.37 -1.46 15.77
C ILE A 22 3.20 -0.85 16.57
N ALA A 23 2.39 -1.69 17.25
CA ALA A 23 1.27 -1.21 18.05
C ALA A 23 1.73 -0.31 19.22
N SER A 24 2.84 -0.68 19.88
CA SER A 24 3.45 0.11 20.95
C SER A 24 3.97 1.47 20.45
N LEU A 25 4.65 1.49 19.29
CA LEU A 25 5.13 2.72 18.65
C LEU A 25 3.98 3.65 18.24
N ILE A 26 2.89 3.10 17.70
CA ILE A 26 1.68 3.89 17.38
C ILE A 26 1.08 4.50 18.65
N LYS A 27 0.97 3.71 19.72
CA LYS A 27 0.43 4.17 21.02
C LYS A 27 1.31 5.27 21.62
N THR A 28 2.61 5.06 21.68
CA THR A 28 3.57 6.05 22.23
C THR A 28 3.63 7.32 21.38
N SER A 29 3.57 7.19 20.05
CA SER A 29 3.44 8.32 19.12
C SER A 29 2.20 9.15 19.44
N GLN A 30 1.06 8.49 19.64
CA GLN A 30 -0.20 9.15 19.95
C GLN A 30 -0.15 9.87 21.31
N ASN A 31 0.43 9.24 22.34
CA ASN A 31 0.63 9.89 23.64
C ASN A 31 1.46 11.17 23.51
N LYS A 32 2.53 11.19 22.70
CA LYS A 32 3.34 12.40 22.49
C LYS A 32 2.56 13.49 21.74
N PHE A 33 1.77 13.10 20.74
CA PHE A 33 0.90 14.01 20.00
C PHE A 33 -0.13 14.67 20.93
N ASP A 34 -0.74 13.90 21.82
CA ASP A 34 -1.74 14.42 22.76
C ASP A 34 -1.11 15.22 23.91
N SER A 35 0.11 14.87 24.34
CA SER A 35 0.88 15.66 25.31
C SER A 35 1.28 17.02 24.76
N GLU A 36 1.70 17.11 23.49
CA GLU A 36 2.04 18.39 22.86
C GLU A 36 0.85 19.36 22.88
N LYS A 37 -0.36 18.88 22.63
CA LYS A 37 -1.59 19.69 22.65
C LYS A 37 -1.94 20.29 24.01
N LYS A 38 -1.46 19.67 25.10
CA LYS A 38 -1.67 20.17 26.46
C LYS A 38 -0.78 21.36 26.80
N LEU A 39 0.28 21.58 26.03
CA LEU A 39 1.15 22.74 26.20
C LEU A 39 0.57 23.92 25.41
N GLU A 40 0.44 25.09 26.04
CA GLU A 40 0.17 26.33 25.31
C GLU A 40 1.36 26.69 24.44
N LEU A 41 1.13 27.33 23.30
CA LEU A 41 2.22 27.81 22.44
C LEU A 41 2.71 29.18 22.94
N SER A 42 3.94 29.23 23.43
CA SER A 42 4.62 30.44 23.88
C SER A 42 6.12 30.35 23.58
N GLU A 43 6.87 31.42 23.82
CA GLU A 43 8.33 31.44 23.65
C GLU A 43 9.01 30.32 24.45
N VAL A 44 8.53 30.05 25.67
CA VAL A 44 9.10 29.03 26.58
C VAL A 44 8.80 27.60 26.10
N THR A 45 7.63 27.36 25.53
CA THR A 45 7.16 26.00 25.21
C THR A 45 7.34 25.62 23.74
N SER A 46 7.66 26.57 22.86
CA SER A 46 7.74 26.35 21.41
C SER A 46 8.71 25.22 21.04
N SER A 47 9.92 25.23 21.60
CA SER A 47 10.92 24.17 21.40
C SER A 47 10.42 22.80 21.88
N SER A 48 9.83 22.75 23.08
CA SER A 48 9.28 21.53 23.67
C SER A 48 8.14 20.94 22.84
N LYS A 49 7.24 21.78 22.32
CA LYS A 49 6.14 21.35 21.45
C LYS A 49 6.67 20.75 20.14
N ILE A 50 7.63 21.41 19.50
CA ILE A 50 8.26 20.90 18.27
C ILE A 50 8.95 19.57 18.52
N SER A 51 9.72 19.45 19.62
CA SER A 51 10.41 18.22 19.99
C SER A 51 9.44 17.05 20.20
N LEU A 52 8.40 17.25 21.02
CA LEU A 52 7.38 16.22 21.27
C LEU A 52 6.68 15.77 19.99
N LEU A 53 6.32 16.73 19.14
CA LEU A 53 5.59 16.44 17.90
C LEU A 53 6.47 15.77 16.85
N TYR A 54 7.73 16.18 16.74
CA TYR A 54 8.73 15.54 15.89
C TYR A 54 8.97 14.10 16.34
N ASP A 55 9.13 13.85 17.65
CA ASP A 55 9.30 12.50 18.18
C ASP A 55 8.06 11.64 17.93
N SER A 56 6.85 12.21 18.03
CA SER A 56 5.61 11.55 17.63
C SER A 56 5.61 11.12 16.16
N LEU A 57 6.06 11.98 15.25
CA LEU A 57 6.21 11.66 13.82
C LEU A 57 7.27 10.57 13.60
N ARG A 58 8.43 10.68 14.25
CA ARG A 58 9.55 9.73 14.14
C ARG A 58 9.15 8.32 14.60
N GLU A 59 8.30 8.19 15.63
CA GLU A 59 7.74 6.89 16.06
C GLU A 59 6.85 6.24 15.02
N LEU A 60 6.03 7.03 14.31
CA LEU A 60 5.24 6.50 13.20
C LEU A 60 6.11 6.07 12.02
N LEU A 61 7.19 6.80 11.74
CA LEU A 61 8.15 6.42 10.70
C LEU A 61 8.88 5.12 11.06
N GLU A 62 9.24 4.94 12.32
CA GLU A 62 9.81 3.69 12.81
C GLU A 62 8.83 2.52 12.68
N ALA A 63 7.59 2.72 13.12
CA ALA A 63 6.53 1.72 12.94
C ALA A 63 6.32 1.37 11.46
N LEU A 64 6.35 2.38 10.57
CA LEU A 64 6.22 2.19 9.13
C LEU A 64 7.42 1.47 8.53
N ALA A 65 8.64 1.76 8.98
CA ALA A 65 9.83 1.06 8.55
C ALA A 65 9.78 -0.42 8.95
N ILE A 66 9.40 -0.73 10.19
CA ILE A 66 9.29 -2.12 10.69
C ILE A 66 8.21 -2.87 9.90
N LYS A 67 7.07 -2.24 9.62
CA LYS A 67 6.00 -2.80 8.77
C LYS A 67 6.51 -3.15 7.36
N ASN A 68 7.50 -2.41 6.86
CA ASN A 68 8.13 -2.64 5.56
C ASN A 68 9.42 -3.48 5.65
N GLY A 69 9.71 -4.10 6.80
CA GLY A 69 10.82 -5.02 6.98
C GLY A 69 12.16 -4.36 7.31
N TYR A 70 12.17 -3.13 7.82
CA TYR A 70 13.40 -2.40 8.16
C TYR A 70 13.40 -1.83 9.58
N LYS A 71 14.55 -1.89 10.25
CA LYS A 71 14.84 -1.12 11.47
C LYS A 71 15.90 -0.07 11.16
N ILE A 72 15.59 1.19 11.47
CA ILE A 72 16.42 2.35 11.13
C ILE A 72 16.89 3.01 12.43
N TYR A 73 18.20 3.23 12.55
CA TYR A 73 18.84 3.74 13.78
C TYR A 73 19.23 5.21 13.72
N ASN A 74 19.14 5.85 12.55
CA ASN A 74 19.43 7.27 12.35
C ASN A 74 18.28 7.94 11.63
N HIS A 75 17.93 9.15 12.06
CA HIS A 75 16.84 9.92 11.48
C HIS A 75 17.06 10.24 9.99
N GLU A 76 18.28 10.56 9.57
CA GLU A 76 18.60 10.86 8.17
C GLU A 76 18.19 9.73 7.21
N CYS A 77 18.33 8.47 7.62
CA CYS A 77 17.95 7.33 6.79
C CYS A 77 16.43 7.19 6.59
N TYR A 78 15.58 7.84 7.40
CA TYR A 78 14.14 7.91 7.12
C TYR A 78 13.83 8.76 5.87
N THR A 79 14.67 9.75 5.54
CA THR A 79 14.54 10.53 4.30
C THR A 79 14.65 9.62 3.08
N TYR A 80 15.68 8.77 3.05
CA TYR A 80 15.92 7.84 1.95
C TYR A 80 14.94 6.67 1.95
N PHE A 81 14.52 6.19 3.13
CA PHE A 81 13.43 5.22 3.24
C PHE A 81 12.14 5.73 2.58
N LEU A 82 11.72 6.96 2.89
CA LEU A 82 10.54 7.56 2.28
C LEU A 82 10.70 7.70 0.77
N LYS A 83 11.85 8.21 0.31
CA LYS A 83 12.13 8.45 -1.11
C LYS A 83 12.19 7.18 -1.95
N GLU A 84 12.97 6.19 -1.49
CA GLU A 84 13.41 5.06 -2.32
C GLU A 84 12.60 3.79 -2.06
N ILE A 85 12.20 3.54 -0.80
CA ILE A 85 11.43 2.35 -0.44
C ILE A 85 9.94 2.59 -0.63
N LEU A 86 9.45 3.75 -0.18
CA LEU A 86 8.02 4.08 -0.24
C LEU A 86 7.62 4.92 -1.47
N ASN A 87 8.58 5.38 -2.27
CA ASN A 87 8.35 6.28 -3.41
C ASN A 87 7.62 7.59 -3.04
N GLU A 88 7.91 8.12 -1.85
CA GLU A 88 7.26 9.28 -1.25
C GLU A 88 8.25 10.45 -1.12
N SER A 89 8.83 10.87 -2.27
CA SER A 89 9.96 11.82 -2.26
C SER A 89 9.66 13.14 -1.56
N ILE A 90 8.49 13.72 -1.84
CA ILE A 90 8.05 14.99 -1.22
C ILE A 90 7.98 14.85 0.31
N LYS A 91 7.52 13.71 0.82
CA LYS A 91 7.48 13.45 2.26
C LYS A 91 8.88 13.26 2.84
N GLY A 92 9.78 12.64 2.08
CA GLY A 92 11.19 12.50 2.45
C GLY A 92 11.90 13.85 2.55
N ASP A 93 11.73 14.73 1.56
CA ASP A 93 12.29 16.09 1.58
C ASP A 93 11.76 16.89 2.77
N GLU A 94 10.45 16.87 2.99
CA GLU A 94 9.83 17.56 4.12
C GLU A 94 10.32 17.03 5.47
N PHE A 95 10.49 15.71 5.60
CA PHE A 95 11.04 15.12 6.82
C PHE A 95 12.47 15.58 7.09
N ASP A 96 13.31 15.67 6.06
CA ASP A 96 14.70 16.10 6.20
C ASP A 96 14.81 17.55 6.69
N GLU A 97 13.98 18.43 6.14
CA GLU A 97 13.91 19.83 6.58
C GLU A 97 13.44 19.95 8.03
N LEU A 98 12.39 19.21 8.41
CA LEU A 98 11.90 19.18 9.79
C LEU A 98 12.94 18.62 10.76
N ARG A 99 13.72 17.62 10.34
CA ARG A 99 14.85 17.07 11.11
C ARG A 99 15.94 18.12 11.34
N LYS A 100 16.32 18.88 10.31
CA LYS A 100 17.31 19.97 10.42
C LYS A 100 16.84 21.06 11.37
N ILE A 101 15.57 21.47 11.27
CA ILE A 101 14.96 22.46 12.16
C ILE A 101 14.96 21.97 13.62
N ARG A 102 14.50 20.74 13.86
CA ARG A 102 14.52 20.17 15.22
C ARG A 102 15.94 20.09 15.77
N ASN A 103 16.92 19.72 14.95
CA ASN A 103 18.32 19.66 15.38
C ASN A 103 18.91 21.04 15.69
N SER A 104 18.57 22.08 14.91
CA SER A 104 19.04 23.46 15.18
C SER A 104 18.54 23.98 16.52
N ILE A 105 17.29 23.67 16.87
CA ILE A 105 16.69 24.02 18.16
C ILE A 105 17.35 23.23 19.30
N ASN A 106 17.45 21.90 19.17
CA ASN A 106 17.81 21.03 20.30
C ASN A 106 19.32 20.96 20.59
N TYR A 107 20.17 21.10 19.57
CA TYR A 107 21.63 20.94 19.74
C TYR A 107 22.40 22.25 19.62
N TYR A 108 21.84 23.25 18.94
CA TYR A 108 22.49 24.54 18.71
C TYR A 108 21.78 25.69 19.42
N ALA A 109 20.75 25.40 20.22
CA ALA A 109 19.96 26.35 21.00
C ALA A 109 19.49 27.56 20.16
N LYS A 110 19.14 27.31 18.89
CA LYS A 110 18.63 28.37 18.02
C LYS A 110 17.25 28.79 18.53
N ASP A 111 17.11 30.07 18.86
CA ASP A 111 15.82 30.66 19.19
C ASP A 111 14.87 30.58 18.00
N ILE A 112 13.60 30.29 18.30
CA ILE A 112 12.52 30.23 17.33
C ILE A 112 11.37 31.10 17.82
N SER A 113 10.88 31.97 16.95
CA SER A 113 9.71 32.79 17.26
C SER A 113 8.45 31.93 17.37
N VAL A 114 7.45 32.41 18.10
CA VAL A 114 6.15 31.73 18.22
C VAL A 114 5.49 31.49 16.87
N GLU A 115 5.60 32.43 15.93
CA GLU A 115 5.00 32.31 14.60
C GLU A 115 5.74 31.28 13.72
N GLU A 116 7.08 31.25 13.74
CA GLU A 116 7.86 30.21 13.08
C GLU A 116 7.55 28.82 13.68
N ALA A 117 7.46 28.73 15.00
CA ALA A 117 7.14 27.48 15.68
C ALA A 117 5.76 26.96 15.26
N LYS A 118 4.77 27.85 15.12
CA LYS A 118 3.43 27.52 14.64
C LYS A 118 3.43 26.94 13.23
N ASP A 119 4.24 27.49 12.31
CA ASP A 119 4.38 26.94 10.96
C ASP A 119 5.01 25.53 10.98
N VAL A 120 6.12 25.38 11.72
CA VAL A 120 6.80 24.09 11.87
C VAL A 120 5.87 23.04 12.45
N LEU A 121 5.09 23.36 13.49
CA LEU A 121 4.11 22.44 14.08
C LEU A 121 3.07 21.99 13.04
N LYS A 122 2.49 22.92 12.26
CA LYS A 122 1.53 22.58 11.18
C LYS A 122 2.13 21.62 10.16
N ARG A 123 3.38 21.85 9.76
CA ARG A 123 4.13 21.01 8.83
C ARG A 123 4.32 19.59 9.37
N ILE A 124 4.75 19.45 10.63
CA ILE A 124 4.87 18.15 11.30
C ILE A 124 3.52 17.44 11.39
N ILE A 125 2.43 18.13 11.75
CA ILE A 125 1.06 17.54 11.81
C ILE A 125 0.65 16.99 10.45
N LYS A 126 0.85 17.78 9.39
CA LYS A 126 0.52 17.38 8.01
C LYS A 126 1.29 16.14 7.59
N LEU A 127 2.61 16.12 7.82
CA LEU A 127 3.45 14.97 7.50
C LEU A 127 3.06 13.75 8.33
N ARG A 128 2.87 13.90 9.65
CA ARG A 128 2.42 12.84 10.57
C ARG A 128 1.13 12.18 10.10
N LYS A 129 0.13 12.97 9.70
CA LYS A 129 -1.12 12.45 9.12
C LYS A 129 -0.85 11.63 7.85
N GLY A 130 0.05 12.11 6.98
CA GLY A 130 0.49 11.38 5.79
C GLY A 130 1.14 10.03 6.12
N ILE A 131 2.06 10.00 7.07
CA ILE A 131 2.74 8.76 7.52
C ILE A 131 1.75 7.80 8.17
N LEU A 132 0.84 8.30 9.02
CA LEU A 132 -0.19 7.47 9.63
C LEU A 132 -1.09 6.81 8.58
N ASN A 133 -1.47 7.54 7.52
CA ASN A 133 -2.25 6.98 6.43
C ASN A 133 -1.50 5.87 5.68
N LEU A 134 -0.19 6.01 5.46
CA LEU A 134 0.63 4.96 4.87
C LEU A 134 0.73 3.73 5.79
N LEU A 135 0.89 3.96 7.09
CA LEU A 135 0.99 2.92 8.10
C LEU A 135 -0.30 2.13 8.26
N LEU A 136 -1.46 2.80 8.24
CA LEU A 136 -2.76 2.17 8.41
C LEU A 136 -3.33 1.58 7.11
N LYS A 137 -2.64 1.76 5.98
CA LYS A 137 -3.11 1.24 4.71
C LYS A 137 -3.18 -0.30 4.74
N MET A 138 -4.35 -0.82 4.40
CA MET A 138 -4.67 -2.23 4.45
C MET A 138 -4.46 -2.87 3.08
N LYS A 139 -3.71 -3.96 3.03
CA LYS A 139 -3.53 -4.75 1.81
C LYS A 139 -4.84 -5.44 1.47
N ARG A 140 -5.29 -5.33 0.22
CA ARG A 140 -6.51 -5.98 -0.26
C ARG A 140 -6.17 -6.92 -1.40
N ALA A 141 -6.56 -8.18 -1.31
CA ALA A 141 -6.39 -9.14 -2.39
C ALA A 141 -7.75 -9.62 -2.89
N PHE A 142 -7.92 -9.66 -4.21
CA PHE A 142 -9.11 -10.17 -4.87
C PHE A 142 -8.76 -11.43 -5.66
N ILE A 143 -9.40 -12.55 -5.34
CA ILE A 143 -9.21 -13.83 -6.02
C ILE A 143 -10.40 -14.06 -6.94
N VAL A 144 -10.18 -14.00 -8.26
CA VAL A 144 -11.23 -14.20 -9.27
C VAL A 144 -11.15 -15.63 -9.79
N HIS A 145 -12.17 -16.42 -9.47
CA HIS A 145 -12.21 -17.85 -9.76
C HIS A 145 -12.43 -18.16 -11.25
N ARG A 146 -12.23 -19.44 -11.61
CA ARG A 146 -12.45 -19.96 -12.96
C ARG A 146 -13.92 -20.04 -13.37
N TRP A 147 -14.15 -20.34 -14.65
CA TRP A 147 -15.46 -20.73 -15.19
C TRP A 147 -16.01 -21.89 -14.37
N ASP A 148 -17.28 -21.78 -13.99
CA ASP A 148 -18.04 -22.76 -13.22
C ASP A 148 -17.47 -23.00 -11.81
N GLY A 149 -16.57 -22.12 -11.40
CA GLY A 149 -16.05 -22.07 -10.04
C GLY A 149 -16.94 -21.23 -9.14
N THR A 150 -16.68 -21.36 -7.84
CA THR A 150 -17.27 -20.58 -6.76
C THR A 150 -16.15 -20.21 -5.78
N PRO A 151 -16.42 -19.31 -4.82
CA PRO A 151 -15.45 -18.95 -3.79
C PRO A 151 -14.93 -20.11 -2.93
N LYS A 152 -15.62 -21.26 -2.93
CA LYS A 152 -15.28 -22.43 -2.12
C LYS A 152 -14.48 -23.50 -2.88
N ASN A 153 -14.30 -23.36 -4.19
CA ASN A 153 -13.60 -24.36 -5.00
C ASN A 153 -12.08 -24.25 -4.90
N ASP A 154 -11.41 -25.28 -5.42
CA ASP A 154 -9.98 -25.32 -5.69
C ASP A 154 -9.14 -24.89 -4.46
N TRP A 155 -8.15 -24.02 -4.66
CA TRP A 155 -7.24 -23.53 -3.62
C TRP A 155 -7.65 -22.17 -3.05
N TYR A 156 -8.77 -21.57 -3.48
CA TYR A 156 -9.12 -20.20 -3.07
C TYR A 156 -9.34 -20.06 -1.56
N PRO A 157 -10.05 -20.97 -0.87
CA PRO A 157 -10.23 -20.88 0.59
C PRO A 157 -8.91 -20.99 1.35
N TRP A 158 -8.01 -21.86 0.87
CA TRP A 158 -6.68 -22.01 1.46
C TRP A 158 -5.86 -20.74 1.28
N LEU A 159 -5.77 -20.21 0.04
CA LEU A 159 -4.99 -19.01 -0.24
C LEU A 159 -5.54 -17.80 0.51
N LYS A 160 -6.86 -17.66 0.59
CA LYS A 160 -7.52 -16.64 1.39
C LYS A 160 -6.99 -16.62 2.82
N ARG A 161 -7.03 -17.78 3.50
CA ARG A 161 -6.56 -17.90 4.88
C ARG A 161 -5.07 -17.58 5.02
N GLU A 162 -4.23 -18.01 4.09
CA GLU A 162 -2.77 -17.75 4.16
C GLU A 162 -2.43 -16.27 3.91
N LEU A 163 -3.16 -15.60 3.02
CA LEU A 163 -3.01 -14.15 2.80
C LEU A 163 -3.55 -13.34 3.98
N GLU A 164 -4.66 -13.75 4.59
CA GLU A 164 -5.22 -13.10 5.79
C GLU A 164 -4.25 -13.17 6.98
N LYS A 165 -3.58 -14.31 7.20
CA LYS A 165 -2.49 -14.41 8.20
C LYS A 165 -1.35 -13.41 7.94
N LYS A 166 -1.11 -13.07 6.68
CA LYS A 166 -0.13 -12.07 6.23
C LYS A 166 -0.69 -10.63 6.22
N GLY A 167 -1.85 -10.39 6.81
CA GLY A 167 -2.43 -9.05 7.00
C GLY A 167 -3.17 -8.50 5.78
N PHE A 168 -3.52 -9.35 4.81
CA PHE A 168 -4.41 -8.94 3.72
C PHE A 168 -5.87 -9.06 4.16
N LYS A 169 -6.69 -8.10 3.76
CA LYS A 169 -8.13 -8.30 3.60
C LYS A 169 -8.36 -8.99 2.26
N VAL A 170 -8.93 -10.19 2.29
CA VAL A 170 -9.05 -11.02 1.08
C VAL A 170 -10.50 -11.27 0.73
N GLU A 171 -10.84 -10.99 -0.52
CA GLU A 171 -12.17 -11.21 -1.07
C GLU A 171 -12.09 -12.19 -2.25
N VAL A 172 -12.97 -13.19 -2.23
CA VAL A 172 -13.16 -14.14 -3.33
C VAL A 172 -14.60 -13.93 -3.82
N PRO A 173 -14.85 -12.98 -4.74
CA PRO A 173 -16.20 -12.67 -5.18
C PRO A 173 -16.88 -13.90 -5.78
N ALA A 174 -18.14 -14.10 -5.43
CA ALA A 174 -19.01 -15.05 -6.13
C ALA A 174 -19.42 -14.41 -7.46
N MET A 175 -18.71 -14.77 -8.54
CA MET A 175 -18.97 -14.20 -9.85
C MET A 175 -20.36 -14.65 -10.37
N PRO A 176 -21.08 -13.81 -11.12
CA PRO A 176 -22.44 -14.12 -11.57
C PRO A 176 -22.44 -15.16 -12.70
N ASN A 177 -23.53 -15.93 -12.82
CA ASN A 177 -23.81 -16.81 -13.96
C ASN A 177 -22.61 -17.68 -14.36
N THR A 178 -22.05 -18.41 -13.40
CA THR A 178 -20.74 -19.06 -13.56
C THR A 178 -20.71 -20.15 -14.61
N SER A 179 -21.85 -20.75 -14.95
CA SER A 179 -22.00 -21.74 -16.02
C SER A 179 -21.93 -21.11 -17.41
N GLU A 180 -22.30 -19.83 -17.56
CA GLU A 180 -22.29 -19.08 -18.82
C GLU A 180 -21.72 -17.65 -18.63
N PRO A 181 -20.44 -17.53 -18.24
CA PRO A 181 -19.85 -16.25 -17.88
C PRO A 181 -19.81 -15.26 -19.05
N LYS A 182 -20.35 -14.06 -18.83
CA LYS A 182 -20.29 -12.95 -19.79
C LYS A 182 -19.29 -11.90 -19.33
N ILE A 183 -18.48 -11.40 -20.27
CA ILE A 183 -17.41 -10.42 -20.02
C ILE A 183 -17.93 -9.21 -19.24
N ASN A 184 -19.02 -8.59 -19.71
CA ASN A 184 -19.52 -7.36 -19.10
C ASN A 184 -20.04 -7.61 -17.69
N ASP A 185 -20.75 -8.72 -17.45
CA ASP A 185 -21.30 -9.04 -16.13
C ASP A 185 -20.17 -9.27 -15.12
N TRP A 186 -19.17 -10.06 -15.49
CA TRP A 186 -18.03 -10.36 -14.64
C TRP A 186 -17.17 -9.12 -14.37
N VAL A 187 -16.86 -8.34 -15.40
CA VAL A 187 -16.05 -7.11 -15.24
C VAL A 187 -16.79 -6.07 -14.41
N ASN A 188 -18.09 -5.88 -14.62
CA ASN A 188 -18.90 -4.93 -13.85
C ASN A 188 -19.10 -5.39 -12.41
N HIS A 189 -19.30 -6.69 -12.18
CA HIS A 189 -19.37 -7.25 -10.84
C HIS A 189 -18.04 -7.05 -10.09
N LEU A 190 -16.91 -7.40 -10.72
CA LEU A 190 -15.59 -7.21 -10.14
C LEU A 190 -15.34 -5.74 -9.79
N LYS A 191 -15.70 -4.80 -10.70
CA LYS A 191 -15.60 -3.36 -10.44
C LYS A 191 -16.36 -2.92 -9.19
N LYS A 192 -17.58 -3.40 -9.01
CA LYS A 192 -18.40 -3.08 -7.83
C LYS A 192 -17.77 -3.62 -6.54
N VAL A 193 -17.24 -4.84 -6.56
CA VAL A 193 -16.61 -5.48 -5.40
C VAL A 193 -15.29 -4.78 -5.04
N VAL A 194 -14.45 -4.47 -6.02
CA VAL A 194 -13.13 -3.85 -5.81
C VAL A 194 -13.24 -2.42 -5.29
N GLY A 195 -14.17 -1.64 -5.87
CA GLY A 195 -14.29 -0.22 -5.60
C GLY A 195 -13.05 0.56 -6.03
N LYS A 196 -12.53 1.39 -5.12
CA LYS A 196 -11.36 2.25 -5.41
C LYS A 196 -10.08 1.42 -5.52
N LEU A 197 -9.30 1.62 -6.58
CA LEU A 197 -7.96 1.04 -6.74
C LEU A 197 -6.88 1.87 -6.02
N ASP A 198 -5.89 1.18 -5.46
CA ASP A 198 -4.65 1.77 -4.94
C ASP A 198 -3.45 0.82 -5.03
N ASN A 199 -2.27 1.29 -4.62
CA ASN A 199 -1.02 0.51 -4.63
C ASN A 199 -0.98 -0.64 -3.61
N GLU A 200 -2.00 -0.78 -2.76
CA GLU A 200 -2.15 -1.92 -1.84
C GLU A 200 -3.29 -2.86 -2.29
N THR A 201 -3.68 -2.76 -3.55
CA THR A 201 -4.66 -3.64 -4.18
C THR A 201 -3.96 -4.68 -5.05
N TYR A 202 -4.28 -5.95 -4.80
CA TYR A 202 -3.65 -7.12 -5.40
C TYR A 202 -4.71 -8.01 -6.06
N PHE A 203 -4.34 -8.68 -7.15
CA PHE A 203 -5.25 -9.54 -7.90
C PHE A 203 -4.65 -10.92 -8.14
N ILE A 204 -5.48 -11.94 -7.99
CA ILE A 204 -5.16 -13.32 -8.34
C ILE A 204 -6.28 -13.83 -9.25
N GLY A 205 -5.97 -14.11 -10.51
CA GLY A 205 -6.91 -14.70 -11.46
C GLY A 205 -6.62 -16.18 -11.68
N HIS A 206 -7.67 -17.01 -11.77
CA HIS A 206 -7.55 -18.38 -12.22
C HIS A 206 -8.33 -18.57 -13.53
N SER A 207 -7.68 -19.08 -14.59
CA SER A 207 -8.33 -19.36 -15.88
C SER A 207 -9.02 -18.11 -16.43
N ILE A 208 -10.35 -18.14 -16.64
CA ILE A 208 -11.15 -17.00 -17.12
C ILE A 208 -11.11 -15.79 -16.16
N GLY A 209 -10.81 -16.02 -14.88
CA GLY A 209 -10.59 -14.95 -13.90
C GLY A 209 -9.41 -14.06 -14.27
N CYS A 210 -8.38 -14.59 -14.95
CA CYS A 210 -7.25 -13.82 -15.45
C CYS A 210 -7.71 -12.78 -16.48
N GLN A 211 -8.48 -13.21 -17.48
CA GLN A 211 -9.05 -12.31 -18.48
C GLN A 211 -10.00 -11.28 -17.86
N THR A 212 -10.80 -11.69 -16.87
CA THR A 212 -11.71 -10.79 -16.16
C THR A 212 -10.95 -9.64 -15.49
N ILE A 213 -9.86 -9.94 -14.79
CA ILE A 213 -8.99 -8.92 -14.16
C ILE A 213 -8.35 -8.04 -15.25
N MET A 214 -7.83 -8.61 -16.32
CA MET A 214 -7.22 -7.85 -17.43
C MET A 214 -8.21 -6.81 -17.99
N ARG A 215 -9.41 -7.25 -18.34
CA ARG A 215 -10.46 -6.39 -18.92
C ARG A 215 -11.01 -5.37 -17.92
N PHE A 216 -11.04 -5.71 -16.64
CA PHE A 216 -11.34 -4.74 -15.59
C PHE A 216 -10.27 -3.64 -15.55
N LEU A 217 -8.99 -4.00 -15.48
CA LEU A 217 -7.88 -3.03 -15.42
C LEU A 217 -7.75 -2.19 -16.70
N GLU A 218 -8.11 -2.74 -17.85
CA GLU A 218 -8.19 -2.02 -19.11
C GLU A 218 -9.19 -0.85 -19.04
N LYS A 219 -10.36 -1.06 -18.42
CA LYS A 219 -11.45 -0.08 -18.33
C LYS A 219 -11.27 0.97 -17.22
N GLU A 220 -10.42 0.71 -16.23
CA GLU A 220 -10.21 1.63 -15.12
C GLU A 220 -9.31 2.82 -15.51
N THR A 221 -9.64 4.00 -14.99
CA THR A 221 -8.89 5.27 -15.19
C THR A 221 -7.75 5.45 -14.17
N TYR A 222 -7.44 4.42 -13.40
CA TYR A 222 -6.38 4.44 -12.41
C TYR A 222 -4.99 4.45 -13.08
N ASN A 223 -4.27 5.56 -12.97
CA ASN A 223 -3.00 5.77 -13.67
C ASN A 223 -1.75 5.48 -12.82
N ASN A 224 -1.93 4.94 -11.62
CA ASN A 224 -0.83 4.58 -10.72
C ASN A 224 -0.60 3.06 -10.76
N LYS A 225 0.47 2.62 -10.10
CA LYS A 225 0.82 1.21 -10.00
C LYS A 225 0.05 0.53 -8.87
N LEU A 226 -0.58 -0.59 -9.20
CA LEU A 226 -1.18 -1.53 -8.24
C LEU A 226 -0.10 -2.30 -7.49
N GLY A 227 -0.54 -3.10 -6.51
CA GLY A 227 0.26 -4.21 -6.01
C GLY A 227 0.51 -5.27 -7.10
N ASN A 228 0.82 -6.49 -6.67
CA ASN A 228 1.10 -7.59 -7.60
C ASN A 228 -0.18 -8.15 -8.24
N VAL A 229 -0.05 -8.60 -9.49
CA VAL A 229 -1.07 -9.37 -10.21
C VAL A 229 -0.52 -10.76 -10.51
N VAL A 230 -1.28 -11.79 -10.15
CA VAL A 230 -0.92 -13.20 -10.35
C VAL A 230 -1.97 -13.86 -11.24
N PHE A 231 -1.53 -14.51 -12.31
CA PHE A 231 -2.41 -15.27 -13.20
C PHE A 231 -2.06 -16.74 -13.17
N VAL A 232 -3.02 -17.57 -12.80
CA VAL A 232 -2.88 -19.02 -12.71
C VAL A 232 -3.66 -19.64 -13.86
N ALA A 233 -2.98 -20.37 -14.74
CA ALA A 233 -3.60 -21.07 -15.88
C ALA A 233 -4.51 -20.17 -16.76
N GLY A 234 -4.12 -18.90 -16.95
CA GLY A 234 -4.84 -18.00 -17.85
C GLY A 234 -4.73 -18.44 -19.30
N TRP A 235 -5.77 -18.17 -20.10
CA TRP A 235 -5.83 -18.56 -21.50
C TRP A 235 -6.32 -17.41 -22.38
N PHE A 236 -5.86 -17.39 -23.62
CA PHE A 236 -6.37 -16.52 -24.71
C PHE A 236 -6.94 -17.33 -25.88
N LYS A 237 -6.69 -18.65 -25.87
CA LYS A 237 -7.21 -19.61 -26.84
C LYS A 237 -7.61 -20.87 -26.06
N LEU A 238 -8.75 -21.45 -26.41
CA LEU A 238 -9.18 -22.75 -25.92
C LEU A 238 -9.45 -23.63 -27.13
N ASP A 239 -8.71 -24.73 -27.20
CA ASP A 239 -8.90 -25.78 -28.20
C ASP A 239 -9.68 -26.94 -27.58
N ASN A 240 -10.32 -27.77 -28.41
CA ASN A 240 -11.02 -29.00 -28.01
C ASN A 240 -12.23 -28.79 -27.06
N LEU A 241 -12.98 -27.68 -27.23
CA LEU A 241 -14.29 -27.54 -26.58
C LEU A 241 -15.30 -28.46 -27.29
N GLU A 242 -15.80 -29.46 -26.57
CA GLU A 242 -16.64 -30.52 -27.14
C GLU A 242 -18.06 -30.05 -27.46
N SER A 243 -18.65 -29.15 -26.64
CA SER A 243 -20.02 -28.69 -26.82
C SER A 243 -20.13 -27.33 -27.50
N GLU A 244 -21.21 -27.12 -28.27
CA GLU A 244 -21.50 -25.84 -28.92
C GLU A 244 -21.79 -24.74 -27.89
N GLU A 245 -22.38 -25.07 -26.74
CA GLU A 245 -22.62 -24.12 -25.66
C GLU A 245 -21.30 -23.64 -25.03
N ALA A 246 -20.33 -24.54 -24.87
CA ALA A 246 -19.01 -24.19 -24.37
C ALA A 246 -18.26 -23.30 -25.37
N LYS A 247 -18.33 -23.61 -26.67
CA LYS A 247 -17.77 -22.75 -27.72
C LYS A 247 -18.43 -21.38 -27.72
N ALA A 248 -19.76 -21.31 -27.68
CA ALA A 248 -20.52 -20.07 -27.65
C ALA A 248 -20.16 -19.21 -26.42
N THR A 249 -19.94 -19.85 -25.28
CA THR A 249 -19.53 -19.16 -24.05
C THR A 249 -18.09 -18.66 -24.13
N ALA A 250 -17.15 -19.45 -24.65
CA ALA A 250 -15.74 -19.08 -24.76
C ALA A 250 -15.46 -18.04 -25.87
N ASN A 251 -16.20 -18.10 -26.97
CA ASN A 251 -15.96 -17.30 -28.18
C ASN A 251 -15.83 -15.79 -27.92
N PRO A 252 -16.71 -15.13 -27.14
CA PRO A 252 -16.54 -13.72 -26.81
C PRO A 252 -15.23 -13.43 -26.08
N TRP A 253 -14.78 -14.31 -25.19
CA TRP A 253 -13.54 -14.14 -24.41
C TRP A 253 -12.29 -14.34 -25.27
N ILE A 254 -12.34 -15.22 -26.27
CA ILE A 254 -11.25 -15.45 -27.22
C ILE A 254 -11.16 -14.28 -28.23
N ASN A 255 -12.29 -13.87 -28.79
CA ASN A 255 -12.32 -12.98 -29.95
C ASN A 255 -12.43 -11.50 -29.61
N THR A 256 -12.81 -11.12 -28.39
CA THR A 256 -12.79 -9.71 -27.98
C THR A 256 -11.35 -9.32 -27.63
N PRO A 257 -10.72 -8.37 -28.33
CA PRO A 257 -9.34 -7.97 -28.02
C PRO A 257 -9.18 -7.41 -26.60
N ILE A 258 -7.94 -7.40 -26.10
CA ILE A 258 -7.54 -6.78 -24.84
C ILE A 258 -6.40 -5.82 -25.13
N ASP A 259 -6.53 -4.56 -24.71
CA ASP A 259 -5.44 -3.58 -24.78
C ASP A 259 -4.44 -3.81 -23.62
N PHE A 260 -3.44 -4.66 -23.88
CA PHE A 260 -2.40 -4.96 -22.91
C PHE A 260 -1.53 -3.76 -22.54
N ASN A 261 -1.45 -2.72 -23.38
CA ASN A 261 -0.64 -1.53 -23.08
C ASN A 261 -1.28 -0.74 -21.94
N LYS A 262 -2.61 -0.56 -21.97
CA LYS A 262 -3.36 0.08 -20.87
C LYS A 262 -3.25 -0.68 -19.55
N ILE A 263 -3.08 -1.99 -19.60
CA ILE A 263 -2.94 -2.85 -18.42
C ILE A 263 -1.52 -2.77 -17.86
N LYS A 264 -0.49 -2.94 -18.69
CA LYS A 264 0.92 -2.88 -18.28
C LYS A 264 1.30 -1.57 -17.59
N GLN A 265 0.68 -0.46 -18.01
CA GLN A 265 0.87 0.83 -17.35
C GLN A 265 0.45 0.83 -15.88
N LYS A 266 -0.50 -0.03 -15.46
CA LYS A 266 -1.05 -0.08 -14.10
C LYS A 266 -0.41 -1.14 -13.19
N ILE A 267 0.37 -2.06 -13.74
CA ILE A 267 0.93 -3.19 -12.98
C ILE A 267 2.39 -2.89 -12.61
N SER A 268 2.75 -3.08 -11.33
CA SER A 268 4.13 -2.97 -10.82
C SER A 268 4.91 -4.27 -11.03
N LYS A 269 4.26 -5.41 -10.77
CA LYS A 269 4.81 -6.75 -10.91
C LYS A 269 3.72 -7.70 -11.44
N LEU A 270 4.12 -8.59 -12.34
CA LEU A 270 3.27 -9.63 -12.91
C LEU A 270 3.92 -10.99 -12.63
N THR A 271 3.12 -11.94 -12.12
CA THR A 271 3.53 -13.33 -11.94
C THR A 271 2.61 -14.21 -12.79
N LEU A 272 3.20 -15.06 -13.62
CA LEU A 272 2.52 -16.00 -14.52
C LEU A 272 2.75 -17.43 -14.05
#